data_AF-A0A850R049-F1
#
_entry.id   AF-A0A850R049-F1
#
_cell.length_a   1.000
_cell.length_b   1.000
_cell.length_c   1.000
_cell.angle_alpha   90.00
_cell.angle_beta   90.00
_cell.angle_gamma   90.00
#
_symmetry.space_group_name_H-M   'P 1'
#
loop_
_entity.id
_entity.type
_entity.pdbx_description
1 polymer ?
#
loop_
_entity_poly.entity_id
_entity_poly.type
_entity_poly.pdbx_seq_one_letter_code
_entity_poly.pdbx_strand_id
1 'polypeptide(L)'
;AGINDIGVRSGLEFQSIEWAPIREQEWYYELPINMQLTGSYKQMGHFAASVARLSRIVNLKDIDLKMIEQKGLQETLAMKVSASTYRFKAPKTQ
;
A
#
# COMPACT_ATOMS: atom_id res chain seq x y z
N ALA A 1 9.90 -8.68 -5.84
CA ALA A 1 9.88 -7.23 -5.58
C ALA A 1 8.76 -6.96 -4.59
N GLY A 2 9.08 -6.36 -3.44
CA GLY A 2 8.10 -6.01 -2.40
C GLY A 2 7.31 -4.75 -2.74
N ILE A 3 6.28 -4.43 -1.96
CA ILE A 3 5.52 -3.17 -2.07
C ILE A 3 6.45 -1.96 -1.92
N ASN A 4 7.47 -2.08 -1.06
CA ASN A 4 8.50 -1.07 -0.87
C ASN A 4 9.29 -0.78 -2.17
N ASP A 5 9.72 -1.82 -2.90
CA ASP A 5 10.44 -1.69 -4.17
C ASP A 5 9.61 -1.01 -5.25
N ILE A 6 8.27 -1.16 -5.20
CA ILE A 6 7.36 -0.59 -6.19
C ILE A 6 7.12 0.90 -5.94
N GLY A 7 6.96 1.32 -4.68
CA GLY A 7 6.77 2.74 -4.39
C GLY A 7 8.02 3.57 -4.66
N VAL A 8 9.21 3.06 -4.33
CA VAL A 8 10.48 3.74 -4.64
C VAL A 8 10.67 3.91 -6.15
N ARG A 9 10.34 2.88 -6.95
CA ARG A 9 10.40 2.96 -8.43
C ARG A 9 9.35 3.88 -9.04
N SER A 10 8.26 4.17 -8.33
CA SER A 10 7.21 5.08 -8.79
C SER A 10 7.53 6.56 -8.56
N GLY A 11 8.69 6.85 -7.94
CA GLY A 11 9.10 8.21 -7.57
C GLY A 11 8.31 8.78 -6.40
N LEU A 12 7.59 7.93 -5.65
CA LEU A 12 6.93 8.32 -4.42
C LEU A 12 7.93 8.29 -3.27
N GLU A 13 7.78 9.24 -2.36
CA GLU A 13 8.51 9.25 -1.10
C GLU A 13 7.67 8.54 -0.03
N PHE A 14 8.24 7.52 0.62
CA PHE A 14 7.61 6.89 1.77
C PHE A 14 7.96 7.67 3.03
N GLN A 15 6.94 8.19 3.70
CA GLN A 15 7.06 8.80 5.02
C GLN A 15 7.05 7.74 6.12
N SER A 16 6.20 6.71 5.99
CA SER A 16 6.21 5.56 6.89
C SER A 16 5.68 4.29 6.22
N ILE A 17 6.17 3.14 6.70
CA ILE A 17 5.68 1.80 6.37
C ILE A 17 5.65 1.00 7.67
N GLU A 18 4.46 0.66 8.12
CA GLU A 18 4.25 0.01 9.42
C GLU A 18 3.36 -1.21 9.26
N TRP A 19 3.81 -2.34 9.81
CA TRP A 19 2.96 -3.51 9.93
C TRP A 19 1.87 -3.25 10.97
N ALA A 20 0.62 -3.45 10.59
CA ALA A 20 -0.48 -3.50 11.53
C ALA A 20 -0.63 -4.93 12.08
N PRO A 21 -1.34 -5.12 13.22
CA PRO A 21 -1.56 -6.43 13.79
C PRO A 21 -2.16 -7.40 12.76
N ILE A 22 -1.61 -8.62 12.71
CA ILE A 22 -2.13 -9.69 11.86
C ILE A 22 -3.59 -9.95 12.24
N ARG A 23 -4.48 -9.97 11.25
CA ARG A 23 -5.89 -10.32 11.45
C ARG A 23 -6.08 -11.78 11.14
N GLU A 24 -6.40 -12.56 12.16
CA GLU A 24 -6.70 -13.99 12.01
C GLU A 24 -8.14 -14.17 11.53
N GLN A 25 -8.31 -14.96 10.47
CA GLN A 25 -9.60 -15.39 9.91
C GLN A 25 -9.69 -16.92 9.99
N GLU A 26 -10.83 -17.53 9.67
CA GLU A 26 -11.02 -18.96 9.87
C GLU A 26 -9.95 -19.82 9.17
N TRP A 27 -9.67 -19.55 7.89
CA TRP A 27 -8.77 -20.34 7.03
C TRP A 27 -7.51 -19.59 6.56
N TYR A 28 -7.36 -18.32 6.93
CA TYR A 28 -6.22 -17.48 6.50
C TYR A 28 -5.82 -16.43 7.54
N TYR A 29 -4.67 -15.83 7.31
CA TYR A 29 -4.19 -14.61 7.96
C TYR A 29 -4.22 -13.47 6.95
N GLU A 30 -4.72 -12.31 7.37
CA GLU A 30 -4.53 -11.06 6.66
C GLU A 30 -3.38 -10.28 7.33
N LEU A 31 -2.42 -9.85 6.51
CA LEU A 31 -1.22 -9.14 6.93
C LEU A 31 -1.31 -7.69 6.40
N PRO A 32 -1.89 -6.77 7.19
CA PRO A 32 -2.01 -5.37 6.82
C PRO A 32 -0.70 -4.60 7.02
N ILE A 33 -0.41 -3.70 6.08
CA ILE A 33 0.71 -2.77 6.08
C ILE A 33 0.13 -1.38 5.87
N ASN A 34 0.30 -0.49 6.82
CA ASN A 34 -0.08 0.91 6.70
C ASN A 34 1.08 1.70 6.11
N MET A 35 0.79 2.55 5.13
CA MET A 35 1.78 3.34 4.43
C MET A 35 1.35 4.80 4.39
N GLN A 36 2.33 5.70 4.53
CA GLN A 36 2.18 7.12 4.25
C GLN A 36 3.16 7.50 3.14
N LEU A 37 2.63 8.10 2.08
CA LEU A 37 3.33 8.35 0.83
C LEU A 37 3.14 9.81 0.41
N THR A 38 4.17 10.43 -0.16
CA THR A 38 4.07 11.76 -0.79
C THR A 38 4.50 11.76 -2.24
N GLY A 39 3.83 12.57 -3.06
CA GLY A 39 4.15 12.75 -4.48
C GLY A 39 2.99 13.36 -5.28
N SER A 40 3.16 13.45 -6.59
CA SER A 40 2.11 13.96 -7.50
C SER A 40 0.98 12.95 -7.72
N TYR A 41 -0.18 13.42 -8.20
CA TYR A 41 -1.30 12.54 -8.52
C TYR A 41 -0.93 11.43 -9.53
N LYS A 42 -0.13 11.79 -10.54
CA LYS A 42 0.34 10.86 -11.57
C LYS A 42 1.18 9.72 -10.99
N GLN A 43 2.05 10.01 -10.03
CA GLN A 43 2.89 9.00 -9.38
C GLN A 43 2.05 8.07 -8.50
N MET A 44 1.04 8.59 -7.80
CA MET A 44 0.09 7.77 -7.03
C MET A 44 -0.67 6.79 -7.94
N GLY A 45 -1.13 7.24 -9.11
CA GLY A 45 -1.76 6.38 -10.11
C GLY A 45 -0.82 5.30 -10.65
N HIS A 46 0.45 5.65 -10.91
CA HIS A 46 1.44 4.68 -11.34
C HIS A 46 1.71 3.60 -10.26
N PHE A 47 1.80 4.01 -9.00
CA PHE A 47 1.95 3.10 -7.87
C PHE A 47 0.78 2.13 -7.78
N ALA A 48 -0.47 2.63 -7.80
CA ALA A 48 -1.66 1.78 -7.74
C ALA A 48 -1.70 0.77 -8.90
N ALA A 49 -1.38 1.20 -10.12
CA ALA A 49 -1.31 0.33 -11.30
C ALA A 49 -0.21 -0.74 -11.17
N SER A 50 0.93 -0.40 -10.56
CA SER A 50 2.03 -1.34 -10.36
C SER A 50 1.74 -2.35 -9.24
N VAL A 51 1.05 -1.95 -8.18
CA VAL A 51 0.53 -2.88 -7.17
C VAL A 51 -0.48 -3.85 -7.79
N ALA A 52 -1.38 -3.36 -8.64
CA ALA A 52 -2.37 -4.19 -9.33
C ALA A 52 -1.76 -5.24 -10.28
N ARG A 53 -0.53 -5.02 -10.76
CA ARG A 53 0.22 -5.97 -11.62
C ARG A 53 0.98 -7.06 -10.86
N LEU A 54 0.96 -7.04 -9.53
CA LEU A 54 1.64 -8.06 -8.73
C LEU A 54 0.98 -9.43 -8.93
N SER A 55 1.80 -10.48 -9.08
CA SER A 55 1.35 -11.88 -9.18
C SER A 55 0.93 -12.48 -7.83
N ARG A 56 0.24 -11.69 -7.00
CA ARG A 56 -0.27 -12.08 -5.67
C ARG A 56 -1.45 -11.20 -5.31
N ILE A 57 -2.29 -11.68 -4.39
CA ILE A 57 -3.43 -10.90 -3.91
C ILE A 57 -2.94 -9.80 -2.97
N VAL A 58 -3.17 -8.55 -3.36
CA VAL A 58 -2.98 -7.35 -2.54
C VAL A 58 -4.27 -6.55 -2.57
N ASN A 59 -4.75 -6.17 -1.40
CA ASN A 59 -5.93 -5.32 -1.27
C ASN A 59 -5.52 -3.95 -0.72
N LEU A 60 -5.86 -2.87 -1.42
CA LEU A 60 -5.65 -1.51 -0.96
C LEU A 60 -6.96 -1.01 -0.34
N LYS A 61 -6.91 -0.65 0.94
CA LYS A 61 -8.04 -0.16 1.73
C LYS A 61 -7.72 1.18 2.36
N ASP A 62 -8.77 1.88 2.77
CA ASP A 62 -8.69 3.09 3.60
C ASP A 62 -7.78 4.16 2.99
N ILE A 63 -7.95 4.39 1.69
CA ILE A 63 -7.18 5.41 0.95
C ILE A 63 -7.68 6.79 1.37
N ASP A 64 -6.82 7.57 2.03
CA ASP A 64 -7.01 8.98 2.33
C ASP A 64 -5.96 9.78 1.56
N LEU A 65 -6.41 10.62 0.64
CA LEU A 65 -5.56 11.41 -0.25
C LEU A 65 -5.82 12.90 0.00
N LYS A 66 -4.76 13.63 0.35
CA LYS A 66 -4.85 15.05 0.69
C LYS A 66 -3.77 15.85 -0.04
N MET A 67 -4.14 17.00 -0.56
CA MET A 67 -3.17 17.96 -1.06
C MET A 67 -2.50 18.64 0.14
N ILE A 68 -1.17 18.60 0.20
CA ILE A 68 -0.38 19.20 1.28
C ILE A 68 0.40 20.43 0.83
N GLU A 69 0.61 20.59 -0.47
CA GLU A 69 1.25 21.76 -1.07
C GLU A 69 0.72 21.99 -2.48
N GLN A 70 0.54 23.26 -2.86
CA GLN A 70 0.22 23.66 -4.23
C GLN A 70 1.00 24.93 -4.59
N LYS A 71 1.81 24.85 -5.64
CA LYS A 71 2.56 25.97 -6.21
C LYS A 71 2.25 26.10 -7.70
N GLY A 72 1.28 26.95 -8.02
CA GLY A 72 0.75 27.08 -9.37
C GLY A 72 0.10 25.79 -9.85
N LEU A 73 0.67 25.18 -10.90
CA LEU A 73 0.21 23.91 -11.49
C LEU A 73 0.85 22.67 -10.86
N GLN A 74 1.79 22.83 -9.92
CA GLN A 74 2.43 21.70 -9.24
C GLN A 74 1.71 21.42 -7.92
N GLU A 75 1.26 20.19 -7.74
CA GLU A 75 0.67 19.68 -6.51
C GLU A 75 1.52 18.60 -5.87
N THR A 76 1.59 18.63 -4.53
CA THR A 76 2.11 17.52 -3.73
C THR A 76 0.95 16.95 -2.92
N LEU A 77 0.71 15.65 -3.07
CA LEU A 77 -0.29 14.90 -2.33
C LEU A 77 0.37 14.04 -1.27
N ALA A 78 -0.25 13.97 -0.10
CA ALA A 78 -0.02 12.94 0.90
C ALA A 78 -1.13 11.88 0.78
N MET A 79 -0.73 10.61 0.69
CA MET A 79 -1.62 9.46 0.67
C MET A 79 -1.36 8.60 1.91
N LYS A 80 -2.42 8.32 2.67
CA LYS A 80 -2.45 7.25 3.65
C LYS A 80 -3.22 6.08 3.06
N VAL A 81 -2.70 4.88 3.18
CA VAL A 81 -3.31 3.67 2.62
C VAL A 81 -2.93 2.44 3.44
N SER A 82 -3.85 1.49 3.58
CA SER A 82 -3.58 0.17 4.14
C SER A 82 -3.53 -0.88 3.02
N ALA A 83 -2.38 -1.51 2.83
CA ALA A 83 -2.22 -2.64 1.91
C ALA A 83 -2.27 -3.95 2.68
N SER A 84 -3.17 -4.85 2.33
CA SER A 84 -3.30 -6.17 2.97
C SER A 84 -2.92 -7.29 2.02
N THR A 85 -2.13 -8.23 2.52
CA THR A 85 -1.81 -9.49 1.81
C THR A 85 -2.33 -10.68 2.60
N TYR A 86 -2.47 -11.83 1.95
CA TYR A 86 -3.13 -12.99 2.51
C TYR A 86 -2.21 -14.21 2.53
N ARG A 87 -2.30 -15.00 3.59
CA ARG A 87 -1.59 -16.29 3.74
C ARG A 87 -2.51 -17.33 4.34
N PHE A 88 -2.62 -18.50 3.73
CA PHE A 88 -3.37 -19.61 4.29
C PHE A 88 -2.79 -20.09 5.62
N LYS A 89 -3.66 -20.58 6.51
CA LYS A 89 -3.21 -21.32 7.69
C LYS A 89 -2.66 -22.67 7.29
N ALA A 90 -1.68 -23.18 8.06
CA ALA A 90 -1.31 -24.58 7.95
C ALA A 90 -2.54 -25.45 8.27
N PRO A 91 -2.75 -26.58 7.57
CA PRO A 91 -3.78 -27.53 7.94
C PRO A 91 -3.61 -27.90 9.41
N LYS A 92 -4.70 -27.93 10.18
CA LYS A 92 -4.66 -28.50 11.52
C LYS A 92 -4.45 -30.00 11.35
N THR A 93 -3.22 -30.48 11.52
CA THR A 93 -2.96 -31.92 11.64
C THR A 93 -3.64 -32.37 12.92
N GLN A 94 -4.70 -33.17 12.78
CA GLN A 94 -5.43 -33.76 13.90
C GLN A 94 -4.68 -34.97 14.45
#